data_AF-A0A925SX74-F1
#
_entry.id   AF-A0A925SX74-F1
#
_cell.length_a   1.000
_cell.length_b   1.000
_cell.length_c   1.000
_cell.angle_alpha   90.00
_cell.angle_beta   90.00
_cell.angle_gamma   90.00
#
_symmetry.space_group_name_H-M   'P 1'
#
loop_
_entity.id
_entity.type
_entity.pdbx_description
1 polymer ?
#
loop_
_entity_poly.entity_id
_entity_poly.type
_entity_poly.pdbx_seq_one_letter_code
_entity_poly.pdbx_strand_id
1 'polypeptide(L)'
;MSQLPKGNVVALGDHLRAKGRLSRQQSAQMISDCRTIAIDRMSRALAGMLDRIEDDLFDLAEKAPDREAQNAFLDARSQARAKRNAIQDTFRHHFVDFFDRKVSGREAPESLRADDAELTLVGEDELAGSIAVDDMSRKLKATCEGELFALSQRFGFLLDRPELADDANPLSPATVCAALKDACDQLEASFKVRMTLLHQLERYMAADLQGIYHEVNAHLVARSVLPDVRPRIRRAAS
;
A
#
# COMPACT_ATOMS: atom_id res chain seq x y z
N MET A 1 56.34 16.80 -8.32
CA MET A 1 55.33 17.07 -7.26
C MET A 1 54.03 17.50 -7.94
N SER A 2 53.22 16.54 -8.40
CA SER A 2 51.96 16.79 -9.11
C SER A 2 50.81 16.89 -8.11
N GLN A 3 50.18 18.07 -7.97
CA GLN A 3 48.96 18.24 -7.18
C GLN A 3 47.75 18.07 -8.10
N LEU A 4 46.90 17.09 -7.77
CA LEU A 4 45.61 16.84 -8.41
C LEU A 4 44.57 17.92 -8.05
N PRO A 5 43.62 18.25 -8.95
CA PRO A 5 42.56 19.20 -8.66
C PRO A 5 41.52 18.59 -7.71
N LYS A 6 41.12 19.36 -6.71
CA LYS A 6 40.05 19.02 -5.75
C LYS A 6 38.73 18.84 -6.51
N GLY A 7 38.24 17.61 -6.58
CA GLY A 7 36.90 17.30 -7.06
C GLY A 7 35.86 17.89 -6.10
N ASN A 8 35.05 18.81 -6.60
CA ASN A 8 33.83 19.24 -5.92
C ASN A 8 32.83 18.07 -5.91
N VAL A 9 32.84 17.28 -4.84
CA VAL A 9 31.72 16.40 -4.52
C VAL A 9 30.71 17.26 -3.77
N VAL A 10 29.80 17.88 -4.51
CA VAL A 10 28.61 18.51 -3.90
C VAL A 10 27.68 17.36 -3.49
N ALA A 11 27.41 17.24 -2.19
CA ALA A 11 26.45 16.29 -1.68
C ALA A 11 25.08 16.56 -2.32
N LEU A 12 24.43 15.51 -2.82
CA LEU A 12 23.08 15.59 -3.42
C LEU A 12 22.07 16.29 -2.47
N GLY A 13 22.32 16.26 -1.16
CA GLY A 13 21.55 16.98 -0.13
C GLY A 13 21.62 18.51 -0.19
N ASP A 14 22.70 19.10 -0.72
CA ASP A 14 22.87 20.56 -0.77
C ASP A 14 22.12 21.21 -1.94
N HIS A 15 22.00 20.50 -3.07
CA HIS A 15 21.17 20.96 -4.20
C HIS A 15 19.66 20.91 -3.89
N LEU A 16 19.22 20.00 -3.02
CA LEU A 16 17.81 19.88 -2.61
C LEU A 16 17.37 21.02 -1.67
N ARG A 17 18.31 21.63 -0.94
CA ARG A 17 18.03 22.75 -0.01
C ARG A 17 17.85 24.10 -0.71
N ALA A 18 18.33 24.25 -1.95
CA ALA A 18 18.42 25.56 -2.62
C ALA A 18 17.21 25.94 -3.49
N LYS A 19 16.38 24.97 -3.93
CA LYS A 19 15.11 25.26 -4.64
C LYS A 19 13.98 25.42 -3.61
N GLY A 20 13.68 26.67 -3.25
CA GLY A 20 12.48 27.15 -2.54
C GLY A 20 11.79 26.16 -1.60
N ARG A 21 12.14 26.19 -0.31
CA ARG A 21 11.45 25.39 0.73
C ARG A 21 9.96 25.77 0.73
N LEU A 22 9.08 24.81 0.46
CA LEU A 22 7.64 25.00 0.57
C LEU A 22 7.28 25.45 1.99
N SER A 23 6.29 26.32 2.12
CA SER A 23 5.76 26.63 3.45
C SER A 23 5.14 25.37 4.06
N ARG A 24 5.09 25.29 5.40
CA ARG A 24 4.47 24.16 6.10
C ARG A 24 3.01 23.93 5.66
N GLN A 25 2.29 25.03 5.39
CA GLN A 25 0.91 24.97 4.88
C GLN A 25 0.85 24.39 3.47
N GLN A 26 1.77 24.77 2.58
CA GLN A 26 1.84 24.22 1.23
C GLN A 26 2.18 22.73 1.27
N SER A 27 3.17 22.31 2.07
CA SER A 27 3.50 20.89 2.21
C SER A 27 2.33 20.07 2.75
N ALA A 28 1.62 20.58 3.77
CA ALA A 28 0.43 19.93 4.31
C ALA A 28 -0.70 19.80 3.27
N GLN A 29 -0.92 20.84 2.46
CA GLN A 29 -1.89 20.78 1.35
C GLN A 29 -1.49 19.71 0.33
N MET A 30 -0.21 19.64 -0.07
CA MET A 30 0.25 18.62 -1.02
C MET A 30 0.09 17.21 -0.47
N ILE A 31 0.41 16.99 0.80
CA ILE A 31 0.19 15.71 1.47
C ILE A 31 -1.30 15.33 1.46
N SER A 32 -2.18 16.29 1.75
CA SER A 32 -3.64 16.08 1.72
C SER A 32 -4.16 15.77 0.31
N ASP A 33 -3.67 16.48 -0.71
CA ASP A 33 -4.01 16.23 -2.12
C ASP A 33 -3.57 14.82 -2.53
N CYS A 34 -2.33 14.43 -2.20
CA CYS A 34 -1.81 13.08 -2.46
C CYS A 34 -2.65 12.00 -1.77
N ARG A 35 -3.04 12.21 -0.51
CA ARG A 35 -3.91 11.28 0.23
C ARG A 35 -5.24 11.11 -0.49
N THR A 36 -5.84 12.21 -0.94
CA THR A 36 -7.14 12.23 -1.64
C THR A 36 -7.07 11.49 -2.98
N ILE A 37 -6.04 11.77 -3.79
CA ILE A 37 -5.81 11.06 -5.06
C ILE A 37 -5.64 9.56 -4.83
N ALA A 38 -4.78 9.20 -3.85
CA ALA A 38 -4.50 7.80 -3.54
C ALA A 38 -5.78 7.08 -3.09
N ILE A 39 -6.52 7.63 -2.12
CA ILE A 39 -7.70 6.95 -1.59
C ILE A 39 -8.82 6.84 -2.62
N ASP A 40 -9.09 7.88 -3.42
CA ASP A 40 -10.12 7.84 -4.45
C ASP A 40 -9.81 6.77 -5.50
N ARG A 41 -8.54 6.64 -5.90
CA ARG A 41 -8.10 5.61 -6.85
C ARG A 41 -8.14 4.22 -6.23
N MET A 42 -7.64 4.06 -5.01
CA MET A 42 -7.64 2.76 -4.32
C MET A 42 -9.07 2.28 -4.05
N SER A 43 -9.99 3.17 -3.66
CA SER A 43 -11.41 2.82 -3.48
C SER A 43 -12.06 2.37 -4.79
N ARG A 44 -11.76 3.04 -5.92
CA ARG A 44 -12.25 2.60 -7.25
C ARG A 44 -11.67 1.25 -7.65
N ALA A 45 -10.37 1.03 -7.43
CA ALA A 45 -9.72 -0.25 -7.71
C ALA A 45 -10.32 -1.37 -6.84
N LEU A 46 -10.50 -1.12 -5.55
CA LEU A 46 -11.13 -2.07 -4.62
C LEU A 46 -12.56 -2.41 -5.02
N ALA A 47 -13.36 -1.42 -5.42
CA ALA A 47 -14.71 -1.67 -5.92
C ALA A 47 -14.70 -2.60 -7.15
N GLY A 48 -13.84 -2.32 -8.13
CA GLY A 48 -13.70 -3.16 -9.33
C GLY A 48 -13.11 -4.55 -9.05
N MET A 49 -12.21 -4.67 -8.07
CA MET A 49 -11.70 -5.97 -7.62
C MET A 49 -12.79 -6.80 -6.94
N LEU A 50 -13.64 -6.18 -6.12
CA LEU A 50 -14.78 -6.86 -5.50
C LEU A 50 -15.79 -7.35 -6.55
N ASP A 51 -16.01 -6.61 -7.64
CA ASP A 51 -16.82 -7.10 -8.77
C ASP A 51 -16.24 -8.38 -9.37
N ARG A 52 -14.93 -8.40 -9.66
CA ARG A 52 -14.25 -9.58 -10.22
C ARG A 52 -14.26 -10.77 -9.27
N ILE A 53 -14.11 -10.51 -7.98
CA ILE A 53 -14.19 -11.52 -6.94
C ILE A 53 -15.58 -12.17 -6.90
N GLU A 54 -16.64 -11.40 -7.04
CA GLU A 54 -18.01 -11.93 -7.09
C GLU A 54 -18.20 -12.87 -8.28
N ASP A 55 -17.60 -12.57 -9.42
CA ASP A 55 -17.60 -13.41 -10.62
C ASP A 55 -16.73 -14.66 -10.43
N ASP A 56 -15.51 -14.51 -9.91
CA ASP A 56 -14.57 -15.61 -9.65
C ASP A 56 -15.17 -16.64 -8.66
N LEU A 57 -15.85 -16.17 -7.60
CA LEU A 57 -16.52 -17.04 -6.63
C LEU A 57 -17.69 -17.79 -7.24
N PHE A 58 -18.41 -17.19 -8.20
CA PHE A 58 -19.48 -17.88 -8.92
C PHE A 58 -18.93 -18.98 -9.82
N ASP A 59 -17.88 -18.68 -10.58
CA ASP A 59 -17.17 -19.63 -11.42
C ASP A 59 -16.64 -20.83 -10.62
N LEU A 60 -16.11 -20.58 -9.42
CA LEU A 60 -15.65 -21.62 -8.50
C LEU A 60 -16.81 -22.47 -7.97
N ALA A 61 -17.97 -21.87 -7.71
CA ALA A 61 -19.17 -22.59 -7.27
C ALA A 61 -19.73 -23.52 -8.37
N GLU A 62 -19.67 -23.11 -9.65
CA GLU A 62 -20.09 -23.95 -10.78
C GLU A 62 -19.17 -25.15 -11.00
N LYS A 63 -17.87 -24.99 -10.70
CA LYS A 63 -16.83 -26.01 -10.89
C LYS A 63 -16.58 -26.86 -9.63
N ALA A 64 -17.31 -26.61 -8.54
CA ALA A 64 -17.09 -27.27 -7.26
C ALA A 64 -17.33 -28.79 -7.35
N PRO A 65 -16.51 -29.62 -6.68
CA PRO A 65 -16.58 -31.08 -6.79
C PRO A 65 -17.77 -31.69 -6.04
N ASP A 66 -18.31 -30.97 -5.05
CA ASP A 66 -19.41 -31.40 -4.21
C ASP A 66 -20.30 -30.22 -3.80
N ARG A 67 -21.47 -30.56 -3.22
CA ARG A 67 -22.48 -29.58 -2.80
C ARG A 67 -22.00 -28.70 -1.64
N GLU A 68 -21.12 -29.20 -0.79
CA GLU A 68 -20.64 -28.46 0.38
C GLU A 68 -19.72 -27.32 -0.07
N ALA A 69 -18.76 -27.61 -0.95
CA ALA A 69 -17.88 -26.63 -1.56
C ALA A 69 -18.66 -25.61 -2.42
N GLN A 70 -19.64 -26.07 -3.19
CA GLN A 70 -20.52 -25.17 -3.96
C GLN A 70 -21.24 -24.17 -3.05
N ASN A 71 -21.89 -24.65 -1.99
CA ASN A 71 -22.59 -23.79 -1.04
C ASN A 71 -21.63 -22.80 -0.38
N ALA A 72 -20.43 -23.25 0.02
CA ALA A 72 -19.43 -22.37 0.63
C ALA A 72 -19.02 -21.20 -0.28
N PHE A 73 -18.85 -21.43 -1.59
CA PHE A 73 -18.53 -20.35 -2.54
C PHE A 73 -19.71 -19.41 -2.79
N LEU A 74 -20.94 -19.94 -2.88
CA LEU A 74 -22.14 -19.11 -3.02
C LEU A 74 -22.38 -18.25 -1.78
N ASP A 75 -22.17 -18.80 -0.59
CA ASP A 75 -22.24 -18.08 0.68
C ASP A 75 -21.17 -16.99 0.75
N ALA A 76 -19.92 -17.31 0.40
CA ALA A 76 -18.84 -16.34 0.31
C ALA A 76 -19.17 -15.18 -0.64
N ARG A 77 -19.75 -15.48 -1.81
CA ARG A 77 -20.20 -14.47 -2.77
C ARG A 77 -21.31 -13.59 -2.21
N SER A 78 -22.31 -14.19 -1.58
CA SER A 78 -23.40 -13.47 -0.92
C SER A 78 -22.88 -12.52 0.17
N GLN A 79 -21.94 -13.00 1.00
CA GLN A 79 -21.31 -12.21 2.04
C GLN A 79 -20.46 -11.06 1.48
N ALA A 80 -19.64 -11.32 0.45
CA ALA A 80 -18.84 -10.30 -0.21
C ALA A 80 -19.72 -9.16 -0.76
N ARG A 81 -20.86 -9.52 -1.38
CA ARG A 81 -21.84 -8.56 -1.86
C ARG A 81 -22.53 -7.78 -0.74
N ALA A 82 -22.96 -8.47 0.32
CA ALA A 82 -23.67 -7.85 1.45
C ALA A 82 -22.77 -6.90 2.25
N LYS A 83 -21.49 -7.24 2.44
CA LYS A 83 -20.52 -6.46 3.21
C LYS A 83 -19.71 -5.49 2.35
N ARG A 84 -19.96 -5.43 1.03
CA ARG A 84 -19.22 -4.62 0.07
C ARG A 84 -18.98 -3.17 0.53
N ASN A 85 -20.03 -2.48 0.96
CA ASN A 85 -19.92 -1.10 1.42
C ASN A 85 -19.08 -1.01 2.71
N ALA A 86 -19.28 -1.95 3.64
CA ALA A 86 -18.51 -2.01 4.88
C ALA A 86 -17.02 -2.25 4.63
N ILE A 87 -16.65 -3.11 3.67
CA ILE A 87 -15.24 -3.33 3.26
C ILE A 87 -14.66 -2.03 2.72
N GLN A 88 -15.35 -1.35 1.79
CA GLN A 88 -14.87 -0.12 1.18
C GLN A 88 -14.73 1.02 2.20
N ASP A 89 -15.71 1.19 3.09
CA ASP A 89 -15.69 2.21 4.14
C ASP A 89 -14.58 1.93 5.17
N THR A 90 -14.45 0.68 5.60
CA THR A 90 -13.40 0.24 6.53
C THR A 90 -12.01 0.46 5.93
N PHE A 91 -11.80 0.03 4.67
CA PHE A 91 -10.55 0.28 3.96
C PHE A 91 -10.24 1.77 3.89
N ARG A 92 -11.22 2.60 3.52
CA ARG A 92 -11.06 4.06 3.45
C ARG A 92 -10.64 4.64 4.79
N HIS A 93 -11.31 4.23 5.85
CA HIS A 93 -11.05 4.69 7.21
C HIS A 93 -9.63 4.32 7.66
N HIS A 94 -9.26 3.03 7.60
CA HIS A 94 -7.96 2.57 8.07
C HIS A 94 -6.81 3.10 7.22
N PHE A 95 -6.96 3.19 5.90
CA PHE A 95 -5.93 3.76 5.05
C PHE A 95 -5.64 5.22 5.43
N VAL A 96 -6.69 6.04 5.61
CA VAL A 96 -6.53 7.45 6.00
C VAL A 96 -5.88 7.57 7.38
N ASP A 97 -6.31 6.75 8.36
CA ASP A 97 -5.74 6.74 9.70
C ASP A 97 -4.25 6.34 9.68
N PHE A 98 -3.89 5.26 8.99
CA PHE A 98 -2.49 4.81 8.87
C PHE A 98 -1.61 5.83 8.15
N PHE A 99 -2.14 6.44 7.08
CA PHE A 99 -1.47 7.52 6.37
C PHE A 99 -1.18 8.70 7.32
N ASP A 100 -2.18 9.14 8.07
CA ASP A 100 -2.08 10.30 8.98
C ASP A 100 -1.13 10.03 10.16
N ARG A 101 -1.10 8.79 10.66
CA ARG A 101 -0.13 8.35 11.69
C ARG A 101 1.31 8.46 11.17
N LYS A 102 1.58 8.01 9.95
CA LYS A 102 2.93 8.13 9.33
C LYS A 102 3.33 9.58 9.06
N VAL A 103 2.40 10.38 8.54
CA VAL A 103 2.60 11.84 8.34
C VAL A 103 2.94 12.52 9.66
N SER A 104 2.20 12.22 10.73
CA SER A 104 2.43 12.80 12.06
C SER A 104 3.65 12.22 12.80
N GLY A 105 4.24 11.12 12.31
CA GLY A 105 5.38 10.45 12.96
C GLY A 105 4.98 9.72 14.24
N ARG A 106 3.70 9.35 14.37
CA ARG A 106 3.13 8.64 15.52
C ARG A 106 3.05 7.14 15.27
N GLU A 107 4.00 6.56 14.53
CA GLU A 107 4.08 5.10 14.44
C GLU A 107 4.25 4.53 15.86
N ALA A 108 3.34 3.64 16.24
CA ALA A 108 3.54 2.85 17.44
C ALA A 108 4.78 1.97 17.19
N PRO A 109 5.70 1.83 18.15
CA PRO A 109 6.82 0.92 17.99
C PRO A 109 6.30 -0.49 17.72
N GLU A 110 6.84 -1.16 16.70
CA GLU A 110 6.51 -2.55 16.31
C GLU A 110 6.77 -3.58 17.43
N SER A 111 7.39 -3.16 18.54
CA SER A 111 7.80 -4.00 19.66
C SER A 111 6.66 -4.32 20.63
N LEU A 112 5.57 -4.95 20.17
CA LEU A 112 4.64 -5.70 21.02
C LEU A 112 3.93 -6.85 20.28
N ARG A 113 4.35 -7.22 19.07
CA ARG A 113 3.81 -8.38 18.37
C ARG A 113 4.74 -9.56 18.52
N ALA A 114 4.28 -10.52 19.32
CA ALA A 114 4.88 -11.83 19.62
C ALA A 114 5.96 -11.82 20.71
N ASP A 115 5.50 -11.87 21.96
CA ASP A 115 6.01 -12.91 22.86
C ASP A 115 4.82 -13.48 23.64
N ASP A 116 4.66 -14.80 23.53
CA ASP A 116 3.88 -15.67 24.41
C ASP A 116 2.34 -15.63 24.33
N ALA A 117 1.78 -15.84 23.13
CA ALA A 117 0.37 -16.22 22.99
C ALA A 117 0.24 -17.70 22.61
N GLU A 118 -0.30 -18.47 23.54
CA GLU A 118 -0.79 -19.84 23.41
C GLU A 118 -1.42 -20.07 22.02
N LEU A 119 -0.84 -20.99 21.24
CA LEU A 119 -1.24 -21.30 19.86
C LEU A 119 -2.64 -21.95 19.84
N THR A 120 -3.66 -21.12 19.88
CA THR A 120 -5.05 -21.50 19.59
C THR A 120 -5.30 -21.40 18.08
N LEU A 121 -6.25 -22.17 17.54
CA LEU A 121 -6.61 -22.14 16.11
C LEU A 121 -6.93 -20.73 15.59
N VAL A 122 -7.51 -19.86 16.44
CA VAL A 122 -7.75 -18.44 16.09
C VAL A 122 -6.42 -17.68 15.93
N GLY A 123 -5.44 -17.95 16.80
CA GLY A 123 -4.09 -17.40 16.70
C GLY A 123 -3.33 -17.91 15.47
N GLU A 124 -3.53 -19.16 15.06
CA GLU A 124 -2.95 -19.71 13.82
C GLU A 124 -3.50 -19.01 12.56
N ASP A 125 -4.81 -18.80 12.50
CA ASP A 125 -5.46 -18.07 11.40
C ASP A 125 -5.01 -16.60 11.34
N GLU A 126 -4.91 -15.91 12.47
CA GLU A 126 -4.42 -14.53 12.53
C GLU A 126 -2.96 -14.40 12.10
N LEU A 127 -2.12 -15.36 12.50
CA LEU A 127 -0.73 -15.44 12.10
C LEU A 127 -0.60 -15.67 10.59
N ALA A 128 -1.32 -16.67 10.06
CA ALA A 128 -1.32 -16.97 8.64
C ALA A 128 -1.81 -15.80 7.79
N GLY A 129 -2.86 -15.09 8.23
CA GLY A 129 -3.33 -13.88 7.57
C GLY A 129 -2.29 -12.75 7.58
N SER A 130 -1.55 -12.58 8.68
CA SER A 130 -0.49 -11.59 8.78
C SER A 130 0.69 -11.92 7.85
N ILE A 131 1.11 -13.18 7.79
CA ILE A 131 2.15 -13.65 6.87
C ILE A 131 1.77 -13.40 5.40
N ALA A 132 0.53 -13.71 5.03
CA ALA A 132 0.03 -13.48 3.67
C ALA A 132 0.07 -12.00 3.27
N VAL A 133 -0.30 -11.11 4.19
CA VAL A 133 -0.29 -9.66 3.98
C VAL A 133 1.13 -9.11 3.88
N ASP A 134 2.05 -9.64 4.68
CA ASP A 134 3.47 -9.28 4.61
C ASP A 134 4.12 -9.73 3.30
N ASP A 135 3.80 -10.94 2.82
CA ASP A 135 4.25 -11.44 1.52
C ASP A 135 3.71 -10.60 0.37
N MET A 136 2.42 -10.27 0.39
CA MET A 136 1.79 -9.38 -0.58
C MET A 136 2.46 -8.00 -0.59
N SER A 137 2.68 -7.41 0.58
CA SER A 137 3.38 -6.13 0.74
C SER A 137 4.79 -6.17 0.12
N ARG A 138 5.58 -7.22 0.39
CA ARG A 138 6.91 -7.42 -0.19
C ARG A 138 6.89 -7.49 -1.71
N LYS A 139 5.96 -8.26 -2.29
CA LYS A 139 5.82 -8.41 -3.74
C LYS A 139 5.39 -7.10 -4.42
N LEU A 140 4.45 -6.38 -3.82
CA LEU A 140 4.01 -5.07 -4.29
C LEU A 140 5.14 -4.05 -4.24
N LYS A 141 5.91 -4.03 -3.14
CA LYS A 141 7.11 -3.19 -3.00
C LYS A 141 8.14 -3.48 -4.10
N ALA A 142 8.44 -4.75 -4.35
CA ALA A 142 9.38 -5.14 -5.40
C ALA A 142 8.90 -4.78 -6.82
N THR A 143 7.58 -4.82 -7.05
CA THR A 143 6.98 -4.47 -8.35
C THR A 143 6.97 -2.96 -8.55
N CYS A 144 6.69 -2.21 -7.49
CA CYS A 144 6.55 -0.76 -7.53
C CYS A 144 7.83 0.02 -7.15
N GLU A 145 8.96 -0.67 -6.95
CA GLU A 145 10.21 -0.12 -6.37
C GLU A 145 10.62 1.21 -7.00
N GLY A 146 10.57 1.29 -8.33
CA GLY A 146 10.97 2.49 -9.06
C GLY A 146 10.12 3.71 -8.72
N GLU A 147 8.80 3.59 -8.82
CA GLU A 147 7.85 4.66 -8.52
C GLU A 147 7.80 4.99 -7.03
N LEU A 148 7.88 3.95 -6.18
CA LEU A 148 7.89 4.07 -4.73
C LEU A 148 9.12 4.85 -4.24
N PHE A 149 10.31 4.55 -4.77
CA PHE A 149 11.52 5.29 -4.42
C PHE A 149 11.36 6.79 -4.68
N ALA A 150 10.89 7.16 -5.88
CA ALA A 150 10.72 8.57 -6.23
C ALA A 150 9.65 9.25 -5.35
N LEU A 151 8.59 8.51 -5.01
CA LEU A 151 7.54 8.95 -4.11
C LEU A 151 8.07 9.16 -2.68
N SER A 152 8.88 8.25 -2.16
CA SER A 152 9.50 8.33 -0.83
C SER A 152 10.43 9.54 -0.71
N GLN A 153 11.23 9.84 -1.74
CA GLN A 153 12.05 11.06 -1.75
C GLN A 153 11.20 12.33 -1.69
N ARG A 154 10.08 12.37 -2.41
CA ARG A 154 9.17 13.52 -2.41
C ARG A 154 8.44 13.67 -1.08
N PHE A 155 7.93 12.58 -0.51
CA PHE A 155 7.32 12.59 0.82
C PHE A 155 8.34 12.95 1.90
N GLY A 156 9.57 12.48 1.79
CA GLY A 156 10.68 12.88 2.66
C GLY A 156 10.92 14.39 2.63
N PHE A 157 10.91 15.01 1.44
CA PHE A 157 10.97 16.46 1.33
C PHE A 157 9.76 17.17 1.95
N LEU A 158 8.54 16.70 1.69
CA LEU A 158 7.30 17.32 2.23
C LEU A 158 7.18 17.20 3.75
N LEU A 159 7.70 16.11 4.33
CA LEU A 159 7.65 15.82 5.77
C LEU A 159 8.89 16.31 6.54
N ASP A 160 9.85 16.94 5.85
CA ASP A 160 11.17 17.32 6.40
C ASP A 160 11.97 16.13 6.96
N ARG A 161 11.84 14.97 6.31
CA ARG A 161 12.51 13.69 6.59
C ARG A 161 13.30 13.23 5.34
N PRO A 162 14.49 13.80 5.06
CA PRO A 162 15.20 13.59 3.80
C PRO A 162 15.64 12.13 3.53
N GLU A 163 15.69 11.30 4.57
CA GLU A 163 16.02 9.87 4.51
C GLU A 163 14.80 9.00 4.84
N LEU A 164 13.61 9.41 4.38
CA LEU A 164 12.38 8.64 4.58
C LEU A 164 12.51 7.29 3.87
N ALA A 165 12.61 6.22 4.66
CA ALA A 165 12.59 4.86 4.14
C ALA A 165 11.25 4.56 3.45
N ASP A 166 11.28 3.68 2.44
CA ASP A 166 10.07 3.29 1.69
C ASP A 166 8.96 2.74 2.59
N ASP A 167 9.30 2.03 3.67
CA ASP A 167 8.31 1.48 4.59
C ASP A 167 7.67 2.57 5.46
N ALA A 168 8.40 3.65 5.78
CA ALA A 168 7.89 4.81 6.52
C ALA A 168 7.09 5.78 5.64
N ASN A 169 7.05 5.57 4.32
CA ASN A 169 6.22 6.34 3.42
C ASN A 169 4.72 6.14 3.76
N PRO A 170 3.92 7.20 3.92
CA PRO A 170 2.48 7.09 4.14
C PRO A 170 1.72 6.28 3.08
N LEU A 171 2.26 6.21 1.85
CA LEU A 171 1.72 5.44 0.73
C LEU A 171 2.41 4.08 0.53
N SER A 172 3.20 3.61 1.49
CA SER A 172 3.94 2.35 1.33
C SER A 172 2.99 1.16 1.10
N PRO A 173 3.44 0.11 0.37
CA PRO A 173 2.64 -1.09 0.18
C PRO A 173 2.17 -1.71 1.50
N ALA A 174 3.00 -1.66 2.55
CA ALA A 174 2.63 -2.13 3.88
C ALA A 174 1.41 -1.39 4.45
N THR A 175 1.33 -0.06 4.29
CA THR A 175 0.16 0.71 4.71
C THR A 175 -1.12 0.27 3.98
N VAL A 176 -1.02 0.05 2.65
CA VAL A 176 -2.16 -0.36 1.83
C VAL A 176 -2.62 -1.77 2.19
N CYS A 177 -1.67 -2.70 2.31
CA CYS A 177 -1.94 -4.10 2.65
C CYS A 177 -2.54 -4.24 4.06
N ALA A 178 -2.04 -3.47 5.04
CA ALA A 178 -2.61 -3.45 6.38
C ALA A 178 -4.07 -2.96 6.39
N ALA A 179 -4.37 -1.87 5.67
CA ALA A 179 -5.74 -1.36 5.57
C ALA A 179 -6.69 -2.36 4.88
N LEU A 180 -6.20 -3.12 3.90
CA LEU A 180 -7.00 -4.19 3.26
C LEU A 180 -7.22 -5.38 4.18
N LYS A 181 -6.20 -5.78 4.96
CA LYS A 181 -6.35 -6.83 5.97
C LYS A 181 -7.47 -6.48 6.94
N ASP A 182 -7.42 -5.29 7.52
CA ASP A 182 -8.43 -4.82 8.49
C ASP A 182 -9.83 -4.74 7.85
N ALA A 183 -9.92 -4.37 6.57
CA ALA A 183 -11.18 -4.39 5.82
C ALA A 183 -11.71 -5.81 5.56
N CYS A 184 -10.83 -6.77 5.25
CA CYS A 184 -11.20 -8.17 5.07
C CYS A 184 -11.54 -8.87 6.38
N ASP A 185 -10.97 -8.46 7.51
CA ASP A 185 -11.27 -9.03 8.83
C ASP A 185 -12.67 -8.65 9.33
N GLN A 186 -13.29 -7.60 8.79
CA GLN A 186 -14.71 -7.29 9.03
C GLN A 186 -15.67 -8.26 8.32
N LEU A 187 -15.17 -9.12 7.43
CA LEU A 187 -15.96 -10.20 6.87
C LEU A 187 -16.12 -11.28 7.93
N GLU A 188 -17.34 -11.51 8.38
CA GLU A 188 -17.75 -12.69 9.17
C GLU A 188 -17.74 -13.97 8.29
N ALA A 189 -16.70 -14.12 7.49
CA ALA A 189 -16.46 -15.22 6.58
C ALA A 189 -15.43 -16.18 7.18
N SER A 190 -15.45 -17.42 6.73
CA SER A 190 -14.42 -18.39 7.14
C SER A 190 -13.02 -17.88 6.75
N PHE A 191 -12.00 -18.28 7.52
CA PHE A 191 -10.61 -17.92 7.24
C PHE A 191 -10.20 -18.23 5.80
N LYS A 192 -10.62 -19.39 5.28
CA LYS A 192 -10.40 -19.81 3.89
C LYS A 192 -10.95 -18.80 2.87
N VAL A 193 -12.13 -18.23 3.13
CA VAL A 193 -12.72 -17.20 2.26
C VAL A 193 -11.92 -15.90 2.35
N ARG A 194 -11.57 -15.44 3.56
CA ARG A 194 -10.71 -14.25 3.74
C ARG A 194 -9.38 -14.38 3.01
N MET A 195 -8.73 -15.55 3.09
CA MET A 195 -7.48 -15.81 2.36
C MET A 195 -7.68 -15.85 0.83
N THR A 196 -8.78 -16.43 0.36
CA THR A 196 -9.11 -16.42 -1.07
C THR A 196 -9.28 -14.98 -1.57
N LEU A 197 -9.94 -14.12 -0.81
CA LEU A 197 -10.11 -12.71 -1.14
C LEU A 197 -8.77 -11.96 -1.17
N LEU A 198 -7.93 -12.12 -0.15
CA LEU A 198 -6.60 -11.50 -0.14
C LEU A 198 -5.74 -11.95 -1.32
N HIS A 199 -5.78 -13.24 -1.67
CA HIS A 199 -5.04 -13.77 -2.81
C HIS A 199 -5.54 -13.19 -4.14
N GLN A 200 -6.86 -13.04 -4.31
CA GLN A 200 -7.42 -12.41 -5.51
C GLN A 200 -7.10 -10.92 -5.58
N LEU A 201 -7.13 -10.20 -4.45
CA LEU A 201 -6.72 -8.81 -4.36
C LEU A 201 -5.25 -8.65 -4.78
N GLU A 202 -4.34 -9.47 -4.24
CA GLU A 202 -2.91 -9.47 -4.57
C GLU A 202 -2.67 -9.47 -6.10
N ARG A 203 -3.42 -10.31 -6.83
CA ARG A 203 -3.29 -10.47 -8.29
C ARG A 203 -3.60 -9.19 -9.07
N TYR A 204 -4.56 -8.40 -8.62
CA TYR A 204 -5.02 -7.20 -9.32
C TYR A 204 -4.34 -5.92 -8.83
N MET A 205 -3.91 -5.90 -7.55
CA MET A 205 -3.40 -4.70 -6.89
C MET A 205 -2.11 -4.13 -7.49
N ALA A 206 -1.21 -4.97 -8.03
CA ALA A 206 0.11 -4.51 -8.44
C ALA A 206 0.06 -3.43 -9.53
N ALA A 207 -0.74 -3.65 -10.57
CA ALA A 207 -0.89 -2.70 -11.68
C ALA A 207 -1.61 -1.43 -11.24
N ASP A 208 -2.66 -1.57 -10.42
CA ASP A 208 -3.42 -0.42 -9.90
C ASP A 208 -2.56 0.45 -8.99
N LEU A 209 -1.80 -0.16 -8.07
CA LEU A 209 -0.92 0.55 -7.14
C LEU A 209 0.21 1.28 -7.88
N GLN A 210 0.80 0.65 -8.91
CA GLN A 210 1.79 1.32 -9.74
C GLN A 210 1.19 2.54 -10.47
N GLY A 211 -0.02 2.42 -11.02
CA GLY A 211 -0.74 3.54 -11.63
C GLY A 211 -1.04 4.67 -10.64
N ILE A 212 -1.42 4.33 -9.41
CA ILE A 212 -1.63 5.30 -8.33
C ILE A 212 -0.33 6.04 -8.01
N TYR A 213 0.78 5.34 -7.81
CA TYR A 213 2.06 5.98 -7.52
C TYR A 213 2.51 6.91 -8.65
N HIS A 214 2.31 6.49 -9.90
CA HIS A 214 2.60 7.33 -11.06
C HIS A 214 1.80 8.64 -11.02
N GLU A 215 0.49 8.58 -10.75
CA GLU A 215 -0.37 9.76 -10.68
C GLU A 215 0.01 10.69 -9.52
N VAL A 216 0.30 10.14 -8.34
CA VAL A 216 0.74 10.93 -7.19
C VAL A 216 2.11 11.58 -7.46
N ASN A 217 3.05 10.84 -8.05
CA ASN A 217 4.33 11.39 -8.48
C ASN A 217 4.13 12.52 -9.51
N ALA A 218 3.29 12.33 -10.52
CA ALA A 218 3.00 13.34 -11.53
C ALA A 218 2.36 14.60 -10.92
N HIS A 219 1.44 14.42 -9.97
CA HIS A 219 0.81 15.52 -9.24
C HIS A 219 1.85 16.38 -8.50
N LEU A 220 2.81 15.73 -7.83
CA LEU A 220 3.89 16.38 -7.09
C LEU A 220 4.91 17.06 -8.02
N VAL A 221 5.28 16.41 -9.13
CA VAL A 221 6.17 16.97 -10.17
C VAL A 221 5.56 18.23 -10.79
N ALA A 222 4.26 18.24 -11.11
CA ALA A 222 3.56 19.39 -11.66
C ALA A 222 3.61 20.63 -10.73
N ARG A 223 3.85 20.41 -9.43
CA ARG A 223 4.00 21.46 -8.41
C ARG A 223 5.45 21.70 -8.01
N SER A 224 6.40 21.25 -8.83
CA SER A 224 7.85 21.40 -8.64
C SER A 224 8.39 20.73 -7.37
N VAL A 225 7.72 19.71 -6.84
CA VAL A 225 8.23 18.89 -5.74
C VAL A 225 9.20 17.85 -6.30
N LEU A 226 10.48 18.16 -6.21
CA LEU A 226 11.59 17.33 -6.71
C LEU A 226 11.33 16.78 -8.14
N PRO A 227 11.15 17.64 -9.15
CA PRO A 227 10.82 17.22 -10.51
C PRO A 227 11.95 16.40 -11.16
N ASP A 228 13.19 16.61 -10.71
CA ASP A 228 14.39 15.98 -11.25
C ASP A 228 14.60 14.54 -10.72
N VAL A 229 13.88 14.14 -9.66
CA VAL A 229 13.92 12.77 -9.11
C VAL A 229 13.18 11.83 -10.05
N ARG A 230 13.92 10.91 -10.68
CA ARG A 230 13.35 9.91 -11.58
C ARG A 230 13.07 8.59 -10.85
N PRO A 231 12.01 7.86 -11.22
CA PRO A 231 11.82 6.48 -10.79
C PRO A 231 13.07 5.64 -11.11
N ARG A 232 13.47 4.75 -10.20
CA ARG A 232 14.56 3.79 -10.49
C ARG A 232 14.05 2.83 -11.56
N ILE A 233 14.66 2.86 -12.75
CA ILE A 233 14.37 1.89 -13.80
C ILE A 233 15.06 0.58 -13.40
N ARG A 234 14.27 -0.46 -13.14
CA ARG A 234 14.78 -1.82 -12.94
C ARG A 234 15.43 -2.25 -14.24
N ARG A 235 16.76 -2.40 -14.27
CA ARG A 235 17.42 -3.11 -15.37
C ARG A 235 16.98 -4.57 -15.26
N ALA A 236 16.24 -5.05 -16.24
CA ALA A 236 16.00 -6.49 -16.38
C ALA A 236 17.38 -7.16 -16.51
N ALA A 237 17.74 -8.00 -15.54
CA ALA A 237 18.87 -8.90 -15.71
C ALA A 237 18.53 -9.79 -16.91
N SER A 238 19.34 -9.69 -17.95
CA SER A 238 19.27 -10.56 -19.14
C SER A 238 19.76 -11.96 -18.81
#